data_AF-A0A9P6M9D8-F1
#
_entry.id   AF-A0A9P6M9D8-F1
#
_cell.length_a   1.000
_cell.length_b   1.000
_cell.length_c   1.000
_cell.angle_alpha   90.00
_cell.angle_beta   90.00
_cell.angle_gamma   90.00
#
_symmetry.space_group_name_H-M   'P 1'
#
loop_
_entity.id
_entity.type
_entity.pdbx_description
1 polymer ?
#
loop_
_entity_poly.entity_id
_entity_poly.type
_entity_poly.pdbx_seq_one_letter_code
_entity_poly.pdbx_strand_id
1 'polypeptide(L)'
;MINDGSTFESKSNNETVTELRAPEKQFFVDQPVAPGTYVNAVDESLPGADKVPLLFQPLTIKNLTIPNRIVVAPMCQYSVKDGFMGDYHLVHLGQFALGGAGLILAEATAVEARGRISPDDTGIWSDAHIPGIKRVVDFVHAHGVKIGIQLNHAGRK
;
A
#
# COMPACT_ATOMS: atom_id res chain seq x y z
N MET A 1 60.79 -39.88 0.45
CA MET A 1 60.64 -38.42 0.25
C MET A 1 59.25 -38.20 -0.30
N ILE A 2 58.55 -37.28 0.33
CA ILE A 2 57.11 -37.05 0.26
C ILE A 2 56.78 -36.38 -1.08
N ASN A 3 55.72 -36.82 -1.75
CA ASN A 3 55.01 -36.00 -2.71
C ASN A 3 53.52 -36.10 -2.43
N ASP A 4 52.92 -34.93 -2.30
CA ASP A 4 51.57 -34.59 -1.93
C ASP A 4 50.62 -34.71 -3.13
N GLY A 5 49.35 -35.00 -2.86
CA GLY A 5 48.36 -35.15 -3.93
C GLY A 5 47.04 -35.77 -3.51
N SER A 6 46.69 -35.75 -2.22
CA SER A 6 45.35 -36.16 -1.81
C SER A 6 44.34 -35.07 -2.18
N THR A 7 43.73 -35.25 -3.34
CA THR A 7 42.42 -34.72 -3.71
C THR A 7 41.46 -34.79 -2.53
N PHE A 8 41.05 -33.63 -2.02
CA PHE A 8 39.90 -33.52 -1.13
C PHE A 8 38.64 -33.74 -1.97
N GLU A 9 38.12 -34.96 -1.93
CA GLU A 9 36.77 -35.26 -2.41
C GLU A 9 35.77 -34.50 -1.54
N SER A 10 35.11 -33.48 -2.11
CA SER A 10 33.95 -32.85 -1.48
C SER A 10 32.81 -33.85 -1.48
N LYS A 11 32.54 -34.49 -0.34
CA LYS A 11 31.33 -35.27 -0.15
C LYS A 11 30.12 -34.36 -0.34
N SER A 12 29.37 -34.59 -1.42
CA SER A 12 28.09 -33.94 -1.68
C SER A 12 27.08 -34.42 -0.64
N ASN A 13 26.90 -33.66 0.43
CA ASN A 13 25.75 -33.82 1.30
C ASN A 13 24.54 -33.27 0.55
N ASN A 14 23.85 -34.17 -0.16
CA ASN A 14 22.55 -33.91 -0.75
C ASN A 14 21.49 -33.92 0.37
N GLU A 15 21.58 -32.97 1.28
CA GLU A 15 20.48 -32.65 2.18
C GLU A 15 19.45 -31.91 1.35
N THR A 16 18.39 -32.62 0.99
CA THR A 16 17.18 -32.05 0.42
C THR A 16 16.67 -30.99 1.39
N VAL A 17 17.02 -29.72 1.14
CA VAL A 17 16.38 -28.59 1.80
C VAL A 17 14.93 -28.64 1.35
N THR A 18 14.11 -29.32 2.16
CA THR A 18 12.68 -29.32 2.00
C THR A 18 12.28 -27.93 2.41
N GLU A 19 12.13 -27.04 1.44
CA GLU A 19 11.63 -25.69 1.65
C GLU A 19 10.29 -25.86 2.37
N LEU A 20 10.29 -25.73 3.70
CA LEU A 20 9.10 -25.61 4.53
C LEU A 20 8.49 -24.25 4.19
N ARG A 21 7.97 -24.12 2.96
CA ARG A 21 7.06 -23.04 2.63
C ARG A 21 5.89 -23.20 3.57
N ALA A 22 5.53 -22.11 4.24
CA ALA A 22 4.23 -22.05 4.88
C ALA A 22 3.20 -22.58 3.86
N PRO A 23 2.34 -23.54 4.22
CA PRO A 23 1.28 -23.99 3.32
C PRO A 23 0.57 -22.76 2.76
N GLU A 24 0.08 -22.82 1.52
CA GLU A 24 -0.70 -21.76 0.83
C GLU A 24 -1.99 -21.42 1.60
N LYS A 25 -1.84 -20.98 2.85
CA LYS A 25 -2.88 -20.44 3.68
C LYS A 25 -3.01 -19.02 3.19
N GLN A 26 -4.10 -18.81 2.46
CA GLN A 26 -4.71 -17.51 2.33
C GLN A 26 -4.74 -16.86 3.73
N PHE A 27 -3.85 -15.90 3.99
CA PHE A 27 -3.72 -15.22 5.29
C PHE A 27 -4.93 -14.34 5.61
N PHE A 28 -5.91 -14.30 4.71
CA PHE A 28 -7.18 -13.64 4.89
C PHE A 28 -8.13 -14.60 5.61
N VAL A 29 -8.21 -14.47 6.93
CA VAL A 29 -9.41 -14.93 7.65
C VAL A 29 -10.54 -14.03 7.17
N ASP A 30 -11.62 -14.62 6.64
CA ASP A 30 -12.83 -13.87 6.30
C ASP A 30 -13.27 -13.07 7.54
N GLN A 31 -13.01 -11.77 7.51
CA GLN A 31 -13.42 -10.91 8.61
C GLN A 31 -14.94 -10.80 8.55
N PRO A 32 -15.66 -11.06 9.65
CA PRO A 32 -17.12 -10.97 9.65
C PRO A 32 -17.62 -9.56 9.33
N VAL A 33 -16.74 -8.56 9.50
CA VAL A 33 -17.00 -7.16 9.22
C VAL A 33 -15.77 -6.56 8.52
N ALA A 34 -15.97 -5.88 7.39
CA ALA A 34 -14.88 -5.22 6.68
C ALA A 34 -14.29 -4.08 7.54
N PRO A 35 -12.95 -3.89 7.55
CA PRO A 35 -12.33 -2.74 8.22
C PRO A 35 -12.97 -1.41 7.79
N GLY A 36 -13.09 -0.47 8.74
CA GLY A 36 -13.74 0.83 8.49
C GLY A 36 -15.27 0.78 8.43
N THR A 37 -15.88 -0.34 8.81
CA THR A 37 -17.33 -0.46 9.02
C THR A 37 -17.67 -0.14 10.48
N TYR A 38 -18.72 0.62 10.67
CA TYR A 38 -19.29 0.83 12.00
C TYR A 38 -19.95 -0.46 12.51
N VAL A 39 -19.54 -0.92 13.69
CA VAL A 39 -20.25 -1.94 14.48
C VAL A 39 -20.92 -1.19 15.61
N ASN A 40 -22.18 -1.55 15.92
CA ASN A 40 -23.05 -0.87 16.90
C ASN A 40 -22.33 -0.37 18.16
N ALA A 41 -22.86 0.69 18.75
CA ALA A 41 -22.30 1.27 19.96
C ALA A 41 -22.09 0.20 21.04
N VAL A 42 -20.90 0.18 21.64
CA VAL A 42 -20.59 -0.63 22.82
C VAL A 42 -21.39 -0.18 24.05
N ASP A 43 -21.93 1.03 24.01
CA ASP A 43 -22.79 1.63 25.03
C ASP A 43 -23.96 2.35 24.36
N GLU A 44 -25.15 1.76 24.50
CA GLU A 44 -26.40 2.28 23.92
C GLU A 44 -26.90 3.56 24.61
N SER A 45 -26.32 3.94 25.76
CA SER A 45 -26.71 5.15 26.49
C SER A 45 -26.12 6.44 25.90
N LEU A 46 -25.15 6.32 24.98
CA LEU A 46 -24.55 7.47 24.32
C LEU A 46 -25.50 8.10 23.28
N PRO A 47 -25.56 9.44 23.17
CA PRO A 47 -26.38 10.10 22.16
C PRO A 47 -26.02 9.65 20.73
N GLY A 48 -27.01 9.14 19.98
CA GLY A 48 -26.84 8.70 18.59
C GLY A 48 -26.35 7.25 18.43
N ALA A 49 -26.31 6.46 19.51
CA ALA A 49 -25.98 5.03 19.48
C ALA A 49 -26.91 4.18 18.60
N ASP A 50 -28.10 4.68 18.29
CA ASP A 50 -29.11 4.03 17.44
C ASP A 50 -28.83 4.17 15.93
N LYS A 51 -27.83 4.98 15.53
CA LYS A 51 -27.56 5.32 14.13
C LYS A 51 -26.10 5.18 13.77
N VAL A 52 -25.84 4.71 12.56
CA VAL A 52 -24.49 4.71 11.97
C VAL A 52 -24.00 6.16 11.85
N PRO A 53 -22.87 6.53 12.48
CA PRO A 53 -22.34 7.90 12.40
C PRO A 53 -22.04 8.31 10.96
N LEU A 54 -22.21 9.60 10.65
CA LEU A 54 -22.00 10.15 9.30
C LEU A 54 -20.62 9.78 8.72
N LEU A 55 -19.60 9.71 9.57
CA LEU A 55 -18.24 9.33 9.19
C LEU A 55 -18.16 7.95 8.54
N PHE A 56 -19.01 7.01 8.94
CA PHE A 56 -19.04 5.62 8.45
C PHE A 56 -20.11 5.36 7.38
N GLN A 57 -20.83 6.41 6.96
CA GLN A 57 -21.79 6.30 5.87
C GLN A 57 -21.10 6.49 4.51
N PRO A 58 -21.56 5.82 3.44
CA PRO A 58 -21.01 6.01 2.10
C PRO A 58 -21.12 7.46 1.59
N LEU A 59 -20.22 7.82 0.70
CA LEU A 59 -20.22 9.11 -0.02
C LEU A 59 -20.04 8.85 -1.52
N THR A 60 -21.00 9.31 -2.33
CA THR A 60 -20.88 9.26 -3.79
C THR A 60 -20.51 10.63 -4.34
N ILE A 61 -19.42 10.69 -5.11
CA ILE A 61 -18.96 11.87 -5.84
C ILE A 61 -18.89 11.50 -7.33
N LYS A 62 -19.73 12.14 -8.15
CA LYS A 62 -19.92 11.75 -9.56
C LYS A 62 -20.26 10.25 -9.66
N ASN A 63 -19.42 9.46 -10.32
CA ASN A 63 -19.56 8.02 -10.51
C ASN A 63 -18.73 7.18 -9.51
N LEU A 64 -18.10 7.81 -8.51
CA LEU A 64 -17.29 7.13 -7.50
C LEU A 64 -18.05 7.06 -6.17
N THR A 65 -18.32 5.86 -5.68
CA THR A 65 -18.83 5.62 -4.32
C THR A 65 -17.68 5.20 -3.41
N ILE A 66 -17.52 5.95 -2.32
CA ILE A 66 -16.54 5.74 -1.25
C ILE A 66 -17.29 5.09 -0.08
N PRO A 67 -16.81 3.97 0.50
CA PRO A 67 -17.57 3.18 1.47
C PRO A 67 -17.77 3.89 2.83
N ASN A 68 -16.89 4.82 3.18
CA ASN A 68 -16.98 5.68 4.36
C ASN A 68 -16.31 7.05 4.06
N ARG A 69 -16.40 7.99 5.00
CA ARG A 69 -15.86 9.36 4.84
C ARG A 69 -14.48 9.55 5.46
N ILE A 70 -13.77 8.45 5.75
CA ILE A 70 -12.40 8.48 6.24
C ILE A 70 -11.48 8.60 5.03
N VAL A 71 -10.81 9.74 4.91
CA VAL A 71 -9.94 10.06 3.78
C VAL A 71 -8.51 10.27 4.27
N VAL A 72 -7.56 9.56 3.66
CA VAL A 72 -6.13 9.81 3.89
C VAL A 72 -5.68 10.93 2.97
N ALA A 73 -5.19 12.02 3.57
CA ALA A 73 -4.68 13.18 2.86
C ALA A 73 -3.37 12.85 2.09
N PRO A 74 -3.05 13.57 1.01
CA PRO A 74 -1.78 13.38 0.31
C PRO A 74 -0.65 13.93 1.18
N MET A 75 0.24 13.04 1.64
CA MET A 75 1.36 13.38 2.53
C MET A 75 2.66 12.90 1.88
N CYS A 76 3.56 13.83 1.53
CA CYS A 76 4.86 13.49 0.96
C CYS A 76 5.68 12.61 1.91
N GLN A 77 6.26 11.54 1.36
CA GLN A 77 7.06 10.58 2.12
C GLN A 77 8.57 10.74 1.88
N TYR A 78 8.97 11.47 0.83
CA TYR A 78 10.39 11.73 0.51
C TYR A 78 11.21 10.44 0.44
N SER A 79 10.64 9.40 -0.17
CA SER A 79 11.10 8.01 -0.07
C SER A 79 11.20 7.31 -1.43
N VAL A 80 11.35 8.05 -2.53
CA VAL A 80 11.64 7.47 -3.84
C VAL A 80 13.01 7.88 -4.36
N LYS A 81 13.51 7.08 -5.31
CA LYS A 81 14.61 7.46 -6.18
C LYS A 81 14.05 7.77 -7.56
N ASP A 82 14.48 8.88 -8.15
CA ASP A 82 14.14 9.30 -9.53
C ASP A 82 12.62 9.35 -9.83
N GLY A 83 11.77 9.57 -8.82
CA GLY A 83 10.32 9.61 -8.98
C GLY A 83 9.60 8.26 -8.88
N PHE A 84 10.32 7.15 -8.79
CA PHE A 84 9.72 5.81 -8.90
C PHE A 84 9.20 5.29 -7.55
N MET A 85 7.89 5.07 -7.47
CA MET A 85 7.28 4.37 -6.35
C MET A 85 7.79 2.93 -6.26
N GLY A 86 8.16 2.51 -5.05
CA GLY A 86 8.64 1.16 -4.73
C GLY A 86 7.90 0.53 -3.55
N ASP A 87 8.52 -0.48 -2.94
CA ASP A 87 7.93 -1.24 -1.82
C ASP A 87 7.53 -0.38 -0.62
N TYR A 88 8.26 0.70 -0.37
CA TYR A 88 7.89 1.66 0.67
C TYR A 88 6.46 2.19 0.48
N HIS A 89 6.10 2.57 -0.75
CA HIS A 89 4.78 3.15 -1.06
C HIS A 89 3.70 2.08 -1.03
N LEU A 90 4.03 0.84 -1.43
CA LEU A 90 3.13 -0.29 -1.29
C LEU A 90 2.79 -0.53 0.19
N VAL A 91 3.78 -0.59 1.07
CA VAL A 91 3.55 -0.81 2.51
C VAL A 91 2.84 0.39 3.12
N HIS A 92 3.33 1.61 2.85
CA HIS A 92 2.79 2.84 3.42
C HIS A 92 1.33 3.08 3.04
N LEU A 93 0.97 2.98 1.75
CA LEU A 93 -0.41 3.17 1.31
C LEU A 93 -1.27 1.93 1.56
N GLY A 94 -0.67 0.75 1.50
CA GLY A 94 -1.32 -0.51 1.79
C GLY A 94 -1.82 -0.61 3.23
N GLN A 95 -1.08 -0.06 4.21
CA GLN A 95 -1.53 -0.07 5.60
C GLN A 95 -2.86 0.69 5.79
N PHE A 96 -3.08 1.78 5.04
CA PHE A 96 -4.32 2.54 5.12
C PHE A 96 -5.47 1.80 4.45
N ALA A 97 -5.18 1.05 3.38
CA ALA A 97 -6.17 0.21 2.73
C ALA A 97 -6.63 -0.91 3.67
N LEU A 98 -5.68 -1.56 4.35
CA LEU A 98 -5.96 -2.56 5.39
C LEU A 98 -6.66 -1.95 6.62
N GLY A 99 -6.39 -0.69 6.93
CA GLY A 99 -6.99 0.05 8.05
C GLY A 99 -8.44 0.50 7.82
N GLY A 100 -9.01 0.28 6.63
CA GLY A 100 -10.41 0.59 6.34
C GLY A 100 -10.69 2.05 5.95
N ALA A 101 -9.68 2.80 5.49
CA ALA A 101 -9.93 4.10 4.87
C ALA A 101 -10.86 3.95 3.65
N GLY A 102 -11.78 4.87 3.45
CA GLY A 102 -12.67 4.83 2.28
C GLY A 102 -11.96 5.31 1.01
N LEU A 103 -11.15 6.35 1.14
CA LEU A 103 -10.36 6.93 0.05
C LEU A 103 -8.94 7.25 0.53
N ILE A 104 -7.95 6.90 -0.27
CA ILE A 104 -6.55 7.26 -0.07
C ILE A 104 -6.12 8.21 -1.18
N LEU A 105 -5.45 9.29 -0.83
CA LEU A 105 -4.79 10.16 -1.80
C LEU A 105 -3.28 9.92 -1.74
N ALA A 106 -2.73 9.37 -2.83
CA ALA A 106 -1.28 9.27 -2.99
C ALA A 106 -0.66 10.67 -2.96
N GLU A 107 0.57 10.73 -2.46
CA GLU A 107 1.30 11.97 -2.22
C GLU A 107 1.49 12.84 -3.46
N ALA A 108 1.95 14.07 -3.26
CA ALA A 108 2.22 15.04 -4.31
C ALA A 108 3.17 14.44 -5.37
N THR A 109 2.62 14.02 -6.49
CA THR A 109 3.32 13.31 -7.55
C THR A 109 3.64 14.27 -8.68
N ALA A 110 4.92 14.49 -8.94
CA ALA A 110 5.38 15.49 -9.89
C ALA A 110 5.05 15.10 -11.35
N VAL A 111 4.52 16.06 -12.11
CA VAL A 111 4.19 15.88 -13.54
C VAL A 111 5.39 16.05 -14.46
N GLU A 112 6.51 16.57 -13.94
CA GLU A 112 7.81 16.68 -14.62
C GLU A 112 8.92 16.47 -13.59
N ALA A 113 10.08 15.94 -14.02
CA ALA A 113 11.20 15.65 -13.11
C ALA A 113 11.72 16.88 -12.35
N ARG A 114 11.69 18.06 -12.98
CA ARG A 114 12.05 19.36 -12.38
C ARG A 114 10.97 19.95 -11.48
N GLY A 115 9.75 19.42 -11.55
CA GLY A 115 8.59 19.89 -10.81
C GLY A 115 8.43 19.27 -9.43
N ARG A 116 9.37 18.42 -9.00
CA ARG A 116 9.41 17.88 -7.65
C ARG A 116 9.72 18.97 -6.61
N ILE A 117 9.22 18.80 -5.39
CA ILE A 117 9.52 19.65 -4.22
C ILE A 117 10.90 19.24 -3.67
N SER A 118 11.16 17.94 -3.59
CA SER A 118 12.45 17.36 -3.20
C SER A 118 12.94 16.32 -4.22
N PRO A 119 14.25 16.00 -4.26
CA PRO A 119 14.76 14.92 -5.11
C PRO A 119 14.08 13.56 -4.88
N ASP A 120 13.54 13.36 -3.68
CA ASP A 120 12.97 12.09 -3.23
C ASP A 120 11.44 12.03 -3.32
N ASP A 121 10.83 12.95 -4.08
CA ASP A 121 9.39 12.98 -4.37
C ASP A 121 9.00 12.10 -5.56
N THR A 122 7.80 11.55 -5.47
CA THR A 122 7.18 10.70 -6.51
C THR A 122 6.96 11.44 -7.84
N GLY A 123 6.93 10.67 -8.93
CA GLY A 123 6.81 11.16 -10.31
C GLY A 123 5.80 10.40 -11.16
N ILE A 124 5.25 11.08 -12.19
CA ILE A 124 4.35 10.49 -13.20
C ILE A 124 4.58 11.06 -14.62
N TRP A 125 5.80 11.48 -14.94
CA TRP A 125 6.15 12.13 -16.21
C TRP A 125 6.58 11.17 -17.34
N SER A 126 6.61 9.87 -17.07
CA SER A 126 7.07 8.84 -18.01
C SER A 126 6.32 7.54 -17.76
N ASP A 127 6.05 6.79 -18.83
CA ASP A 127 5.42 5.47 -18.76
C ASP A 127 6.20 4.47 -17.89
N ALA A 128 7.50 4.71 -17.69
CA ALA A 128 8.31 3.93 -16.77
C ALA A 128 7.80 3.99 -15.31
N HIS A 129 7.04 5.01 -14.91
CA HIS A 129 6.45 5.10 -13.57
C HIS A 129 5.21 4.20 -13.40
N ILE A 130 4.55 3.83 -14.50
CA ILE A 130 3.28 3.08 -14.49
C ILE A 130 3.39 1.78 -13.68
N PRO A 131 4.42 0.93 -13.83
CA PRO A 131 4.48 -0.35 -13.12
C PRO A 131 4.44 -0.21 -11.59
N GLY A 132 5.22 0.72 -11.03
CA GLY A 132 5.27 0.96 -9.58
C GLY A 132 3.95 1.51 -9.05
N ILE A 133 3.38 2.51 -9.74
CA ILE A 133 2.08 3.11 -9.38
C ILE A 133 0.97 2.06 -9.48
N LYS A 134 0.93 1.30 -10.58
CA LYS A 134 -0.08 0.26 -10.81
C LYS A 134 -0.05 -0.80 -9.70
N ARG A 135 1.13 -1.24 -9.26
CA ARG A 135 1.26 -2.22 -8.17
C ARG A 135 0.61 -1.72 -6.87
N VAL A 136 0.79 -0.44 -6.54
CA VAL A 136 0.15 0.18 -5.38
C VAL A 136 -1.37 0.27 -5.57
N VAL A 137 -1.82 0.76 -6.72
CA VAL A 137 -3.25 0.92 -7.03
C VAL A 137 -3.98 -0.42 -6.99
N ASP A 138 -3.41 -1.46 -7.60
CA ASP A 138 -3.98 -2.80 -7.63
C ASP A 138 -4.11 -3.37 -6.20
N PHE A 139 -3.10 -3.18 -5.35
CA PHE A 139 -3.16 -3.62 -3.96
C PHE A 139 -4.26 -2.90 -3.17
N VAL A 140 -4.38 -1.58 -3.32
CA VAL A 140 -5.43 -0.81 -2.62
C VAL A 140 -6.83 -1.23 -3.10
N HIS A 141 -7.02 -1.39 -4.42
CA HIS A 141 -8.29 -1.84 -4.98
C HIS A 141 -8.67 -3.26 -4.57
N ALA A 142 -7.69 -4.16 -4.40
CA ALA A 142 -7.94 -5.53 -3.91
C ALA A 142 -8.58 -5.56 -2.51
N HIS A 143 -8.44 -4.48 -1.73
CA HIS A 143 -9.04 -4.33 -0.39
C HIS A 143 -10.33 -3.48 -0.40
N GLY A 144 -10.92 -3.22 -1.57
CA GLY A 144 -12.19 -2.49 -1.69
C GLY A 144 -12.08 -0.97 -1.45
N VAL A 145 -10.87 -0.46 -1.23
CA VAL A 145 -10.59 0.96 -0.96
C VAL A 145 -10.37 1.71 -2.29
N LYS A 146 -10.76 2.98 -2.34
CA LYS A 146 -10.51 3.84 -3.51
C LYS A 146 -9.20 4.59 -3.34
N ILE A 147 -8.49 4.82 -4.45
CA ILE A 147 -7.27 5.63 -4.45
C ILE A 147 -7.32 6.72 -5.52
N GLY A 148 -6.86 7.90 -5.14
CA GLY A 148 -6.59 9.03 -6.03
C GLY A 148 -5.13 9.46 -5.93
N ILE A 149 -4.72 10.39 -6.80
CA ILE A 149 -3.36 10.93 -6.85
C ILE A 149 -3.41 12.46 -6.86
N GLN A 150 -2.52 13.10 -6.10
CA GLN A 150 -2.35 14.54 -6.17
C GLN A 150 -1.27 14.88 -7.20
N LEU A 151 -1.66 15.47 -8.33
CA LEU A 151 -0.70 15.98 -9.32
C LEU A 151 -0.03 17.25 -8.80
N ASN A 152 1.27 17.36 -8.98
CA ASN A 152 2.07 18.46 -8.44
C ASN A 152 3.09 19.03 -9.43
N HIS A 153 3.37 20.33 -9.27
CA HIS A 153 4.57 21.00 -9.75
C HIS A 153 4.97 22.08 -8.73
N ALA A 154 6.11 21.90 -8.05
CA ALA A 154 6.54 22.74 -6.93
C ALA A 154 6.85 24.19 -7.31
N GLY A 155 7.23 24.42 -8.57
CA GLY A 155 7.54 25.75 -9.07
C GLY A 155 8.82 26.29 -8.44
N ARG A 156 8.70 27.41 -7.73
CA ARG A 156 9.85 28.12 -7.11
C ARG A 156 10.10 27.77 -5.65
N LYS A 157 9.26 26.92 -5.05
CA LYS A 157 9.44 26.50 -3.66
C LYS A 157 10.73 25.71 -3.53
#